data_AF-A0A7Y3AHK0-F1
#
_entry.id   AF-A0A7Y3AHK0-F1
#
_cell.length_a   1.000
_cell.length_b   1.000
_cell.length_c   1.000
_cell.angle_alpha   90.00
_cell.angle_beta   90.00
_cell.angle_gamma   90.00
#
_symmetry.space_group_name_H-M   'P 1'
#
loop_
_entity.id
_entity.type
_entity.pdbx_description
1 polymer ?
#
loop_
_entity_poly.entity_id
_entity_poly.type
_entity_poly.pdbx_seq_one_letter_code
_entity_poly.pdbx_strand_id
1 'polypeptide(L)'
;SEGKIVTICNETIEHFVKVCPAHYNAILVDAPCSGTGIICRQPDIRWNRIEQDLISYQLRQIQILNQAAPLVLPGGVLVYATCSIEPEENSSVISHFLDHNRNFSLENCSDYLPARARSFVSDGCFAPLPTNEIDGFFAARLKRSA
;
A
#
# COMPACT_ATOMS: atom_id res chain seq x y z
N SER A 1 -18.84 -25.24 1.70
CA SER A 1 -17.82 -24.18 1.68
C SER A 1 -17.40 -23.99 0.24
N GLU A 2 -18.04 -23.05 -0.46
CA GLU A 2 -17.67 -22.72 -1.84
C GLU A 2 -16.21 -22.26 -1.86
N GLY A 3 -15.38 -22.88 -2.70
CA GLY A 3 -13.98 -22.53 -2.84
C GLY A 3 -13.85 -21.08 -3.28
N LYS A 4 -12.93 -20.33 -2.66
CA LYS A 4 -12.58 -19.01 -3.15
C LYS A 4 -12.02 -19.15 -4.56
N ILE A 5 -12.68 -18.56 -5.54
CA ILE A 5 -12.17 -18.51 -6.92
C ILE A 5 -11.01 -17.52 -6.92
N VAL A 6 -9.83 -17.99 -7.31
CA VAL A 6 -8.64 -17.15 -7.51
C VAL A 6 -8.41 -17.03 -9.01
N THR A 7 -8.51 -15.80 -9.52
CA THR A 7 -8.19 -15.48 -10.91
C THR A 7 -6.84 -14.77 -10.92
N ILE A 8 -5.91 -15.30 -11.72
CA ILE A 8 -4.60 -14.67 -11.93
C ILE A 8 -4.65 -13.95 -13.27
N CYS A 9 -4.37 -12.65 -13.25
CA CYS A 9 -4.28 -11.81 -14.44
C CYS A 9 -2.82 -11.39 -14.62
N ASN A 10 -2.19 -11.84 -15.70
CA ASN A 10 -0.81 -11.50 -16.04
C ASN A 10 -0.76 -10.32 -17.02
N GLU A 11 -1.42 -9.23 -16.65
CA GLU A 11 -1.54 -8.01 -17.47
C GLU A 11 -1.15 -6.79 -16.64
N THR A 12 -0.91 -5.66 -17.31
CA THR A 12 -0.67 -4.41 -16.59
C THR A 12 -1.98 -3.89 -16.00
N ILE A 13 -1.90 -3.17 -14.88
CA ILE A 13 -3.10 -2.63 -14.23
C ILE A 13 -3.82 -1.62 -15.15
N GLU A 14 -3.10 -0.90 -16.01
CA GLU A 14 -3.70 0.01 -16.99
C GLU A 14 -4.56 -0.72 -18.01
N HIS A 15 -4.14 -1.92 -18.43
CA HIS A 15 -4.94 -2.76 -19.31
C HIS A 15 -6.16 -3.29 -18.56
N PHE A 16 -5.93 -3.82 -17.35
CA PHE A 16 -6.98 -4.39 -16.51
C PHE A 16 -8.11 -3.40 -16.20
N VAL A 17 -7.78 -2.15 -15.90
CA VAL A 17 -8.76 -1.08 -15.61
C VAL A 17 -9.62 -0.73 -16.83
N LYS A 18 -9.09 -0.87 -18.05
CA LYS A 18 -9.86 -0.60 -19.28
C LYS A 18 -10.89 -1.69 -19.56
N VAL A 19 -10.56 -2.93 -19.23
CA VAL A 19 -11.42 -4.09 -19.51
C VAL A 19 -12.36 -4.42 -18.34
N CYS A 20 -12.07 -3.93 -17.14
CA CYS A 20 -12.85 -4.18 -15.93
C CYS A 20 -13.40 -2.86 -15.33
N PRO A 21 -14.73 -2.64 -15.33
CA PRO A 21 -15.34 -1.53 -14.59
C PRO A 21 -15.04 -1.59 -13.08
N ALA A 22 -15.40 -0.54 -12.34
CA ALA A 22 -15.34 -0.56 -10.87
C ALA A 22 -16.14 -1.75 -10.31
N HIS A 23 -15.48 -2.68 -9.61
CA HIS A 23 -16.07 -3.97 -9.24
C HIS A 23 -15.70 -4.48 -7.85
N TYR A 24 -14.75 -3.85 -7.14
CA TYR A 24 -14.19 -4.45 -5.92
C TYR A 24 -14.59 -3.68 -4.67
N ASN A 25 -15.11 -4.39 -3.67
CA ASN A 25 -15.36 -3.83 -2.33
C ASN A 25 -14.07 -3.52 -1.58
N ALA A 26 -12.99 -4.25 -1.88
CA ALA A 26 -11.67 -4.06 -1.29
C ALA A 26 -10.58 -4.37 -2.31
N ILE A 27 -9.53 -3.55 -2.33
CA ILE A 27 -8.32 -3.75 -3.12
C ILE A 27 -7.11 -3.64 -2.19
N LEU A 28 -6.12 -4.50 -2.39
CA LEU A 28 -4.80 -4.41 -1.77
C LEU A 28 -3.77 -4.11 -2.85
N VAL A 29 -3.00 -3.05 -2.65
CA VAL A 29 -1.82 -2.69 -3.43
C VAL A 29 -0.61 -2.96 -2.55
N ASP A 30 0.05 -4.10 -2.79
CA ASP A 30 1.38 -4.39 -2.26
C ASP A 30 2.40 -3.84 -3.27
N ALA A 31 2.97 -2.68 -2.96
CA ALA A 31 3.67 -1.88 -3.94
C ALA A 31 5.17 -2.22 -3.99
N PRO A 32 5.79 -2.22 -5.20
CA PRO A 32 7.25 -2.32 -5.30
C PRO A 32 7.89 -1.14 -4.57
N CYS A 33 8.87 -1.42 -3.72
CA CYS A 33 9.52 -0.43 -2.87
C CYS A 33 11.04 -0.69 -2.75
N SER A 34 11.72 0.21 -2.06
CA SER A 34 13.17 0.12 -1.81
C SER A 34 13.56 -1.09 -0.95
N GLY A 35 12.65 -1.52 -0.07
CA GLY A 35 12.85 -2.62 0.88
C GLY A 35 13.64 -2.25 2.13
N THR A 36 13.74 -0.96 2.49
CA THR A 36 14.54 -0.55 3.67
C THR A 36 14.08 -1.17 4.99
N GLY A 37 12.82 -1.58 5.09
CA GLY A 37 12.28 -2.27 6.26
C GLY A 37 12.80 -3.68 6.46
N ILE A 38 13.34 -4.32 5.41
CA ILE A 38 13.82 -5.73 5.46
C ILE A 38 15.35 -5.84 5.37
N ILE A 39 16.10 -4.74 5.54
CA ILE A 39 17.57 -4.71 5.44
C ILE A 39 18.25 -5.77 6.32
N CYS A 40 17.71 -6.07 7.50
CA CYS A 40 18.26 -7.10 8.39
C CYS A 40 18.25 -8.51 7.76
N ARG A 41 17.27 -8.81 6.90
CA ARG A 41 17.15 -10.09 6.20
C ARG A 41 17.77 -10.08 4.81
N GLN A 42 17.80 -8.90 4.17
CA GLN A 42 18.30 -8.72 2.81
C GLN A 42 19.33 -7.57 2.81
N PRO A 43 20.57 -7.83 3.28
CA PRO A 43 21.53 -6.78 3.55
C PRO A 43 22.00 -6.05 2.28
N ASP A 44 22.03 -6.72 1.13
CA ASP A 44 22.43 -6.16 -0.17
C ASP A 44 21.68 -4.86 -0.53
N ILE A 45 20.46 -4.67 -0.02
CA ILE A 45 19.69 -3.43 -0.14
C ILE A 45 20.53 -2.20 0.27
N ARG A 46 21.29 -2.29 1.35
CA ARG A 46 22.11 -1.15 1.84
C ARG A 46 23.23 -0.74 0.87
N TRP A 47 23.68 -1.62 -0.02
CA TRP A 47 24.74 -1.34 -0.99
C TRP A 47 24.18 -0.98 -2.37
N ASN A 48 22.96 -1.42 -2.66
CA ASN A 48 22.33 -1.31 -3.98
C ASN A 48 21.29 -0.19 -4.08
N ARG A 49 21.02 0.55 -3.00
CA ARG A 49 20.05 1.66 -2.98
C ARG A 49 20.74 3.00 -2.89
N ILE A 50 20.26 3.93 -3.68
CA ILE A 50 20.62 5.35 -3.63
C ILE A 50 19.36 6.19 -3.41
N GLU A 51 19.52 7.41 -2.93
CA GLU A 51 18.41 8.32 -2.63
C GLU A 51 17.49 8.56 -3.84
N GLN A 52 18.05 8.61 -5.05
CA GLN A 52 17.29 8.77 -6.29
C GLN A 52 16.33 7.60 -6.57
N ASP A 53 16.59 6.41 -6.01
CA ASP A 53 15.69 5.27 -6.13
C ASP A 53 14.37 5.54 -5.39
N LEU A 54 14.41 6.20 -4.22
CA LEU A 54 13.21 6.50 -3.42
C LEU A 54 12.20 7.34 -4.21
N ILE A 55 12.68 8.35 -4.93
CA ILE A 55 11.85 9.19 -5.80
C ILE A 55 11.22 8.34 -6.91
N SER A 56 12.01 7.46 -7.52
CA SER A 56 11.55 6.59 -8.60
C SER A 56 10.49 5.59 -8.12
N TYR A 57 10.68 5.02 -6.93
CA TYR A 57 9.71 4.15 -6.27
C TYR A 57 8.44 4.90 -5.88
N GLN A 58 8.56 6.05 -5.24
CA GLN A 58 7.42 6.90 -4.86
C GLN A 58 6.53 7.22 -6.07
N LEU A 59 7.12 7.68 -7.18
CA LEU A 59 6.35 7.98 -8.40
C LEU A 59 5.61 6.75 -8.94
N ARG A 60 6.28 5.59 -8.96
CA ARG A 60 5.66 4.34 -9.40
C ARG A 60 4.54 3.88 -8.47
N GLN A 61 4.73 4.01 -7.16
CA GLN A 61 3.73 3.64 -6.15
C GLN A 61 2.47 4.52 -6.27
N ILE A 62 2.65 5.84 -6.47
CA ILE A 62 1.56 6.79 -6.72
C ILE A 62 0.81 6.42 -8.01
N GLN A 63 1.54 6.07 -9.09
CA GLN A 63 0.92 5.64 -10.35
C GLN A 63 0.04 4.40 -10.16
N ILE A 64 0.56 3.37 -9.49
CA ILE A 64 -0.18 2.13 -9.21
C ILE A 64 -1.44 2.42 -8.37
N LEU A 65 -1.31 3.24 -7.31
CA LEU A 65 -2.45 3.63 -6.48
C LEU A 65 -3.54 4.35 -7.26
N ASN A 66 -3.16 5.32 -8.11
CA ASN A 66 -4.11 6.05 -8.93
C ASN A 66 -4.80 5.16 -9.97
N GLN A 67 -4.12 4.15 -10.49
CA GLN A 67 -4.70 3.17 -11.41
C GLN A 67 -5.64 2.20 -10.69
N ALA A 68 -5.36 1.85 -9.44
CA ALA A 68 -6.21 0.99 -8.62
C ALA A 68 -7.46 1.71 -8.09
N ALA A 69 -7.37 2.99 -7.75
CA ALA A 69 -8.46 3.80 -7.20
C ALA A 69 -9.81 3.69 -7.93
N PRO A 70 -9.90 3.80 -9.28
CA PRO A 70 -11.18 3.70 -9.99
C PRO A 70 -11.84 2.32 -9.86
N LEU A 71 -11.09 1.25 -9.58
CA LEU A 71 -11.61 -0.12 -9.46
C LEU A 71 -12.35 -0.37 -8.14
N VAL A 72 -12.13 0.48 -7.14
CA VAL A 72 -12.76 0.40 -5.82
C VAL A 72 -14.20 0.88 -5.94
N LEU A 73 -15.18 0.10 -5.52
CA LEU A 73 -16.58 0.56 -5.49
C LEU A 73 -16.76 1.75 -4.53
N PRO A 74 -17.75 2.63 -4.76
CA PRO A 74 -18.15 3.61 -3.74
C PRO A 74 -18.43 2.92 -2.40
N GLY A 75 -17.94 3.49 -1.31
CA GLY A 75 -17.96 2.85 0.02
C GLY A 75 -16.97 1.68 0.19
N GLY A 76 -16.19 1.34 -0.83
CA GLY A 76 -15.14 0.33 -0.79
C GLY A 76 -13.84 0.82 -0.15
N VAL A 77 -12.84 -0.07 -0.11
CA VAL A 77 -11.55 0.17 0.55
C VAL A 77 -10.39 -0.09 -0.41
N LEU A 78 -9.38 0.77 -0.33
CA LEU A 78 -8.06 0.57 -0.94
C LEU A 78 -7.01 0.50 0.16
N VAL A 79 -6.32 -0.63 0.27
CA VAL A 79 -5.18 -0.79 1.18
C VAL A 79 -3.91 -0.63 0.38
N TYR A 80 -3.03 0.25 0.83
CA TYR A 80 -1.67 0.41 0.33
C TYR A 80 -0.70 -0.24 1.30
N ALA A 81 0.31 -0.95 0.81
CA ALA A 81 1.35 -1.53 1.65
C ALA A 81 2.74 -1.52 0.98
N THR A 82 3.78 -1.43 1.80
CA THR A 82 5.19 -1.56 1.42
C THR A 82 5.97 -2.30 2.50
N CYS A 83 7.15 -2.83 2.16
CA CYS A 83 8.17 -3.27 3.11
C CYS A 83 9.30 -2.22 3.29
N SER A 84 8.94 -0.95 3.22
CA SER A 84 9.84 0.20 3.42
C SER A 84 9.49 0.94 4.71
N ILE A 85 10.50 1.55 5.33
CA ILE A 85 10.30 2.49 6.45
C ILE A 85 10.46 3.95 6.03
N GLU A 86 10.76 4.21 4.76
CA GLU A 86 11.03 5.58 4.28
C GLU A 86 9.73 6.40 4.13
N PRO A 87 9.68 7.64 4.66
CA PRO A 87 8.52 8.52 4.50
C PRO A 87 8.15 8.82 3.05
N GLU A 88 9.14 8.86 2.15
CA GLU A 88 8.98 9.09 0.71
C GLU A 88 8.08 8.04 0.07
N GLU A 89 8.19 6.79 0.52
CA GLU A 89 7.41 5.66 0.03
C GLU A 89 6.13 5.46 0.83
N ASN A 90 6.00 6.08 2.01
CA ASN A 90 4.91 5.81 2.94
C ASN A 90 3.97 7.02 3.06
N SER A 91 4.15 7.85 4.09
CA SER A 91 3.28 8.99 4.36
C SER A 91 3.21 9.99 3.20
N SER A 92 4.30 10.18 2.46
CA SER A 92 4.35 11.08 1.31
C SER A 92 3.50 10.57 0.14
N VAL A 93 3.55 9.26 -0.15
CA VAL A 93 2.68 8.63 -1.16
C VAL A 93 1.22 8.80 -0.79
N ILE A 94 0.88 8.55 0.47
CA ILE A 94 -0.51 8.67 0.96
C ILE A 94 -1.00 10.12 0.89
N SER A 95 -0.18 11.08 1.32
CA SER A 95 -0.52 12.50 1.22
C SER A 95 -0.77 12.91 -0.23
N HIS A 96 0.16 12.57 -1.13
CA HIS A 96 0.03 12.90 -2.55
C HIS A 96 -1.23 12.26 -3.16
N PHE A 97 -1.51 11.00 -2.83
CA PHE A 97 -2.72 10.31 -3.31
C PHE A 97 -4.00 11.03 -2.85
N LEU A 98 -4.11 11.36 -1.56
CA LEU A 98 -5.30 12.00 -0.99
C LEU A 98 -5.51 13.44 -1.51
N ASP A 99 -4.44 14.15 -1.84
CA ASP A 99 -4.53 15.49 -2.45
C ASP A 99 -5.15 15.48 -3.85
N HIS A 100 -4.98 14.37 -4.58
CA HIS A 100 -5.47 14.21 -5.95
C HIS A 100 -6.75 13.38 -6.04
N ASN A 101 -7.13 12.65 -4.99
CA ASN A 101 -8.29 11.77 -4.95
C ASN A 101 -9.21 12.14 -3.78
N ARG A 102 -9.95 13.25 -3.91
CA ARG A 102 -10.80 13.83 -2.84
C ARG A 102 -11.98 12.96 -2.39
N ASN A 103 -12.30 11.92 -3.14
CA ASN A 103 -13.28 10.90 -2.78
C ASN A 103 -12.68 9.77 -1.92
N PHE A 104 -11.41 9.85 -1.54
CA PHE A 104 -10.78 8.95 -0.60
C PHE A 104 -10.39 9.70 0.68
N SER A 105 -10.38 8.96 1.79
CA SER A 105 -9.92 9.44 3.10
C SER A 105 -9.12 8.35 3.80
N LEU A 106 -8.16 8.75 4.63
CA LEU A 106 -7.43 7.83 5.50
C LEU A 106 -8.35 7.36 6.64
N GLU A 107 -8.54 6.05 6.76
CA GLU A 107 -9.28 5.43 7.85
C GLU A 107 -8.28 4.79 8.82
N ASN A 108 -8.48 5.01 10.13
CA ASN A 108 -7.60 4.43 11.14
C ASN A 108 -7.67 2.90 11.07
N CYS A 109 -6.54 2.26 10.76
CA CYS A 109 -6.52 0.81 10.55
C CYS A 109 -6.63 -0.01 11.85
N SER A 110 -6.46 0.60 13.04
CA SER A 110 -6.44 -0.11 14.32
C SER A 110 -7.70 -0.95 14.59
N ASP A 111 -8.87 -0.49 14.13
CA ASP A 111 -10.15 -1.19 14.27
C ASP A 111 -10.20 -2.50 13.47
N TYR A 112 -9.38 -2.62 12.44
CA TYR A 112 -9.32 -3.76 11.53
C TYR A 112 -8.17 -4.72 11.84
N LEU A 113 -7.33 -4.38 12.82
CA LEU A 113 -6.16 -5.16 13.19
C LEU A 113 -6.38 -5.98 14.46
N PRO A 114 -5.74 -7.17 14.56
CA PRO A 114 -5.66 -7.92 15.80
C PRO A 114 -5.06 -7.07 16.92
N ALA A 115 -5.46 -7.28 18.17
CA ALA A 115 -5.03 -6.48 19.32
C ALA A 115 -3.50 -6.30 19.43
N ARG A 116 -2.74 -7.37 19.12
CA ARG A 116 -1.26 -7.34 19.13
C ARG A 116 -0.64 -6.43 18.06
N ALA A 117 -1.33 -6.23 16.94
CA ALA A 117 -0.84 -5.39 15.84
C ALA A 117 -1.17 -3.90 16.05
N ARG A 118 -2.13 -3.58 16.92
CA ARG A 118 -2.55 -2.20 17.19
C ARG A 118 -1.46 -1.34 17.81
N SER A 119 -0.51 -1.93 18.53
CA SER A 119 0.65 -1.22 19.10
C SER A 119 1.61 -0.70 18.04
N PHE A 120 1.52 -1.18 16.79
CA PHE A 120 2.33 -0.72 15.66
C PHE A 120 1.59 0.32 14.80
N VAL A 121 0.41 0.78 15.22
CA VAL A 121 -0.32 1.83 14.51
C VAL A 121 0.22 3.19 14.91
N SER A 122 0.70 3.95 13.92
CA SER A 122 1.08 5.35 14.05
C SER A 122 0.31 6.16 13.03
N ASP A 123 -0.27 7.29 13.44
CA ASP A 123 -1.00 8.20 12.54
C ASP A 123 -2.09 7.51 11.71
N GLY A 124 -2.77 6.53 12.32
CA GLY A 124 -3.81 5.74 11.68
C GLY A 124 -3.32 4.68 10.68
N CYS A 125 -2.01 4.58 10.45
CA CYS A 125 -1.36 3.61 9.57
C CYS A 125 -0.65 2.52 10.37
N PHE A 126 -0.60 1.29 9.86
CA PHE A 126 0.22 0.23 10.44
C PHE A 126 1.66 0.44 9.99
N ALA A 127 2.57 0.71 10.92
CA ALA A 127 3.94 1.11 10.60
C ALA A 127 4.96 0.52 11.61
N PRO A 128 5.07 -0.82 11.71
CA PRO A 128 6.11 -1.41 12.55
C PRO A 128 7.49 -1.03 12.03
N LEU A 129 8.38 -0.64 12.95
CA LEU A 129 9.80 -0.49 12.69
C LEU A 129 10.51 -1.85 12.84
N PRO A 130 11.62 -2.08 12.11
CA PRO A 130 12.35 -3.32 12.18
C PRO A 130 12.94 -3.55 13.57
N THR A 131 12.81 -4.79 14.04
CA THR A 131 13.39 -5.32 15.28
C THR A 131 14.04 -6.67 14.97
N ASN A 132 14.56 -7.37 15.99
CA ASN A 132 15.07 -8.72 15.80
C ASN A 132 13.98 -9.76 15.46
N GLU A 133 12.71 -9.45 15.75
CA GLU A 133 11.59 -10.38 15.59
C GLU A 133 10.70 -10.04 14.39
N ILE A 134 10.60 -8.76 14.04
CA ILE A 134 9.64 -8.22 13.06
C ILE A 134 10.38 -7.30 12.10
N ASP A 135 10.11 -7.42 10.80
CA ASP A 135 10.65 -6.49 9.80
C ASP A 135 9.86 -5.17 9.75
N GLY A 136 10.45 -4.16 9.14
CA GLY A 136 9.79 -2.89 8.87
C GLY A 136 8.76 -3.00 7.76
N PHE A 137 7.55 -2.51 8.03
CA PHE A 137 6.46 -2.44 7.03
C PHE A 137 5.68 -1.16 7.19
N PHE A 138 4.91 -0.83 6.15
CA PHE A 138 3.90 0.20 6.20
C PHE A 138 2.62 -0.30 5.52
N ALA A 139 1.47 0.02 6.10
CA ALA A 139 0.18 -0.13 5.45
C ALA A 139 -0.81 0.98 5.83
N ALA A 140 -1.46 1.54 4.83
CA ALA A 140 -2.50 2.56 4.98
C ALA A 140 -3.83 2.05 4.42
N ARG A 141 -4.91 2.33 5.14
CA ARG A 141 -6.26 1.95 4.75
C ARG A 141 -7.03 3.18 4.28
N LEU A 142 -7.42 3.19 3.02
CA LEU A 142 -8.09 4.32 2.38
C LEU A 142 -9.54 3.96 2.08
N LYS A 143 -10.47 4.76 2.61
CA LYS A 143 -11.90 4.58 2.41
C LYS A 143 -12.38 5.45 1.27
N ARG A 144 -13.03 4.85 0.26
CA ARG A 144 -13.72 5.59 -0.81
C ARG A 144 -15.10 6.03 -0.30
N SER A 145 -15.47 7.29 -0.55
CA SER A 145 -16.81 7.81 -0.29
C SER A 145 -17.88 7.00 -1.05
N ALA A 146 -19.09 6.95 -0.49
CA ALA A 146 -20.26 6.32 -1.10
C ALA A 146 -20.82 7.13 -2.26
#